data_AF-A0A932A608-F1
#
_entry.id   AF-A0A932A608-F1
#
_cell.length_a   1.000
_cell.length_b   1.000
_cell.length_c   1.000
_cell.angle_alpha   90.00
_cell.angle_beta   90.00
_cell.angle_gamma   90.00
#
_symmetry.space_group_name_H-M   'P 1'
#
loop_
_entity.id
_entity.type
_entity.pdbx_description
1 polymer ?
#
loop_
_entity_poly.entity_id
_entity_poly.type
_entity_poly.pdbx_seq_one_letter_code
_entity_poly.pdbx_strand_id
1 'polypeptide(L)'
;MAAVVICAGLAAAQGTPAPPPPPGPGPAAQTASISFLLESAHRDPPRISLTIDLLGHATYVAEEAPTEAASAGPSAPSASAAPYRVLFDIAPNTRDRIFALAQALDYFSRDFEFRKHRVADTGLRTFRYRDAVRQGTTAFHWSENKLIEELAGIFESIALTQDYARRLTYLRKYDKLGLDANLKRMEELEHAGFLGEIQAIAPTLRQIAADPTVMHVARERAQRFLDRLPPAEALASPAGESSR
;
A
#
# COMPACT_ATOMS: atom_id res chain seq x y z
N MET A 1 -75.16 -42.14 31.47
CA MET A 1 -74.33 -41.04 32.02
C MET A 1 -73.07 -41.65 32.57
N ALA A 2 -71.96 -41.51 31.83
CA ALA A 2 -70.63 -41.98 32.20
C ALA A 2 -69.62 -40.96 31.70
N ALA A 3 -68.69 -40.54 32.55
CA ALA A 3 -67.52 -39.77 32.13
C ALA A 3 -66.33 -40.20 32.98
N VAL A 4 -65.47 -40.99 32.35
CA VAL A 4 -64.13 -41.39 32.79
C VAL A 4 -63.18 -40.25 32.40
N VAL A 5 -62.39 -39.74 33.35
CA VAL A 5 -61.32 -38.77 33.07
C VAL A 5 -59.98 -39.45 33.34
N ILE A 6 -59.18 -39.59 32.29
CA ILE A 6 -57.82 -40.13 32.29
C ILE A 6 -56.87 -38.92 32.30
N CYS A 7 -56.04 -38.79 33.34
CA CYS A 7 -54.95 -37.83 33.39
C CYS A 7 -53.66 -38.48 32.84
N ALA A 8 -53.21 -38.03 31.67
CA ALA A 8 -51.92 -38.38 31.09
C ALA A 8 -50.81 -37.47 31.65
N GLY A 9 -49.75 -38.07 32.21
CA GLY A 9 -48.54 -37.37 32.61
C GLY A 9 -47.59 -37.15 31.42
N LEU A 10 -47.23 -35.90 31.13
CA LEU A 10 -46.16 -35.57 30.19
C LEU A 10 -44.79 -35.69 30.88
N ALA A 11 -43.92 -36.52 30.31
CA ALA A 11 -42.50 -36.55 30.63
C ALA A 11 -41.78 -35.42 29.86
N ALA A 12 -41.11 -34.52 30.58
CA ALA A 12 -40.24 -33.52 29.98
C ALA A 12 -38.88 -34.16 29.63
N ALA A 13 -38.60 -34.27 28.33
CA ALA A 13 -37.28 -34.64 27.82
C ALA A 13 -36.30 -33.49 28.10
N GLN A 14 -35.29 -33.72 28.95
CA GLN A 14 -34.18 -32.79 29.12
C GLN A 14 -33.25 -32.92 27.91
N GLY A 15 -33.26 -31.92 27.03
CA GLY A 15 -32.30 -31.80 25.94
C GLY A 15 -30.89 -31.54 26.50
N THR A 16 -29.92 -32.31 26.04
CA THR A 16 -28.49 -32.08 26.26
C THR A 16 -28.12 -30.64 25.86
N PRO A 17 -27.37 -29.89 26.69
CA PRO A 17 -26.90 -28.56 26.31
C PRO A 17 -25.95 -28.67 25.11
N ALA A 18 -26.17 -27.84 24.11
CA ALA A 18 -25.32 -27.75 22.92
C ALA A 18 -23.87 -27.42 23.33
N PRO A 19 -22.86 -28.01 22.66
CA PRO A 19 -21.47 -27.63 22.90
C PRO A 19 -21.28 -26.13 22.61
N PRO A 20 -20.41 -25.45 23.37
CA PRO A 20 -20.11 -24.05 23.13
C PRO A 20 -19.63 -23.88 21.67
N PRO A 21 -20.04 -22.80 20.99
CA PRO A 21 -19.53 -22.51 19.66
C PRO A 21 -18.00 -22.45 19.72
N PRO A 22 -17.29 -22.90 18.66
CA PRO A 22 -15.84 -22.73 18.59
C PRO A 22 -15.52 -21.25 18.83
N PRO A 23 -14.41 -20.93 19.55
CA PRO A 23 -13.98 -19.55 19.66
C PRO A 23 -13.93 -18.98 18.24
N GLY A 24 -14.69 -17.90 18.01
CA GLY A 24 -14.54 -17.12 16.80
C GLY A 24 -13.07 -16.74 16.63
N PRO A 25 -12.60 -16.43 15.41
CA PRO A 25 -11.22 -16.00 15.23
C PRO A 25 -10.91 -14.92 16.27
N GLY A 26 -10.03 -15.26 17.22
CA GLY A 26 -9.51 -14.29 18.19
C GLY A 26 -8.99 -13.08 17.41
N PRO A 27 -8.88 -11.89 18.03
CA PRO A 27 -8.36 -10.73 17.33
C PRO A 27 -7.05 -11.13 16.66
N ALA A 28 -7.08 -11.28 15.34
CA ALA A 28 -5.90 -11.58 14.55
C ALA A 28 -4.88 -10.54 15.00
N ALA A 29 -3.73 -10.99 15.48
CA ALA A 29 -2.71 -10.14 16.07
C ALA A 29 -2.54 -8.93 15.16
N GLN A 30 -3.05 -7.77 15.59
CA GLN A 30 -2.98 -6.55 14.81
C GLN A 30 -1.53 -6.10 14.88
N THR A 31 -0.74 -6.56 13.92
CA THR A 31 0.64 -6.12 13.73
C THR A 31 0.65 -4.62 13.56
N ALA A 32 1.61 -3.94 14.20
CA ALA A 32 1.74 -2.49 14.07
C ALA A 32 1.87 -2.11 12.59
N SER A 33 1.20 -1.05 12.18
CA SER A 33 1.19 -0.59 10.78
C SER A 33 1.23 0.93 10.69
N ILE A 34 1.90 1.42 9.65
CA ILE A 34 1.89 2.82 9.26
C ILE A 34 1.22 2.92 7.89
N SER A 35 0.19 3.76 7.80
CA SER A 35 -0.49 4.09 6.54
C SER A 35 -0.18 5.53 6.16
N PHE A 36 0.08 5.72 4.88
CA PHE A 36 0.20 7.01 4.22
C PHE A 36 -0.89 7.14 3.17
N LEU A 37 -1.55 8.30 3.15
CA LEU A 37 -2.50 8.71 2.12
C LEU A 37 -1.99 10.02 1.53
N LEU A 38 -1.87 10.08 0.21
CA LEU A 38 -1.60 11.32 -0.53
C LEU A 38 -2.78 11.63 -1.45
N GLU A 39 -3.31 12.83 -1.31
CA GLU A 39 -4.39 13.37 -2.10
C GLU A 39 -3.92 14.65 -2.81
N SER A 40 -3.94 14.66 -4.14
CA SER A 40 -3.55 15.83 -4.95
C SER A 40 -4.24 15.84 -6.30
N ALA A 41 -4.86 16.96 -6.66
CA ALA A 41 -5.48 17.15 -7.98
C ALA A 41 -4.45 17.23 -9.12
N HIS A 42 -3.17 17.43 -8.81
CA HIS A 42 -2.08 17.54 -9.78
C HIS A 42 -1.40 16.21 -10.08
N ARG A 43 -1.85 15.12 -9.46
CA ARG A 43 -1.30 13.78 -9.63
C ARG A 43 -2.27 12.89 -10.42
N ASP A 44 -1.71 11.97 -11.19
CA ASP A 44 -2.43 10.87 -11.80
C ASP A 44 -1.86 9.53 -11.33
N PRO A 45 -2.56 8.75 -10.48
CA PRO A 45 -3.89 9.03 -9.93
C PRO A 45 -3.89 10.10 -8.83
N PRO A 46 -5.03 10.77 -8.56
CA PRO A 46 -5.12 11.84 -7.58
C PRO A 46 -5.09 11.36 -6.13
N ARG A 47 -5.41 10.07 -5.90
CA ARG A 47 -5.43 9.47 -4.57
C ARG A 47 -4.65 8.17 -4.54
N ILE A 48 -3.72 8.09 -3.59
CA ILE A 48 -2.96 6.87 -3.34
C ILE A 48 -2.86 6.58 -1.85
N SER A 49 -2.81 5.29 -1.52
CA SER A 49 -2.45 4.86 -0.18
C SER A 49 -1.33 3.82 -0.20
N LEU A 50 -0.46 3.90 0.79
CA LEU A 50 0.60 2.93 1.05
C LEU A 50 0.54 2.56 2.52
N THR A 51 0.30 1.28 2.82
CA THR A 51 0.31 0.76 4.19
C THR A 51 1.43 -0.25 4.32
N ILE A 52 2.24 -0.10 5.36
CA ILE A 52 3.39 -0.97 5.66
C ILE A 52 3.22 -1.49 7.09
N ASP A 53 3.26 -2.81 7.27
CA ASP A 53 3.24 -3.43 8.59
C ASP A 53 4.65 -3.62 9.19
N LEU A 54 4.72 -4.01 10.46
CA LEU A 54 5.97 -4.21 11.20
C LEU A 54 6.82 -5.35 10.63
N LEU A 55 6.24 -6.26 9.84
CA LEU A 55 6.98 -7.33 9.17
C LEU A 55 7.63 -6.80 7.88
N GLY A 56 7.13 -5.69 7.34
CA GLY A 56 7.58 -5.08 6.10
C GLY A 56 6.67 -5.38 4.92
N HIS A 57 5.51 -6.01 5.14
CA HIS A 57 4.54 -6.23 4.07
C HIS A 57 3.85 -4.91 3.74
N ALA A 58 3.93 -4.53 2.47
CA ALA A 58 3.34 -3.32 1.94
C ALA A 58 2.13 -3.62 1.06
N THR A 59 1.13 -2.76 1.16
CA THR A 59 0.03 -2.67 0.19
C THR A 59 -0.02 -1.26 -0.36
N TYR A 60 0.10 -1.15 -1.68
CA TYR A 60 -0.13 0.09 -2.42
C TYR A 60 -1.48 0.03 -3.12
N VAL A 61 -2.25 1.12 -3.04
CA VAL A 61 -3.52 1.29 -3.74
C VAL A 61 -3.51 2.64 -4.45
N ALA A 62 -3.90 2.64 -5.71
CA ALA A 62 -4.04 3.82 -6.55
C ALA A 62 -5.48 3.91 -7.06
N GLU A 63 -6.16 5.01 -6.74
CA GLU A 63 -7.56 5.26 -7.07
C GLU A 63 -7.64 6.37 -8.13
N GLU A 64 -8.22 6.05 -9.28
CA GLU A 64 -8.47 7.06 -10.32
C GLU A 64 -9.52 8.07 -9.83
N ALA A 65 -9.43 9.32 -10.31
CA ALA A 65 -10.55 10.23 -10.17
C ALA A 65 -11.80 9.56 -10.76
N PRO A 66 -12.98 9.73 -10.14
CA PRO A 66 -14.23 9.42 -10.81
C PRO A 66 -14.19 10.12 -12.17
N THR A 67 -14.24 9.35 -13.26
CA THR A 67 -14.41 9.94 -14.57
C THR A 67 -15.77 10.62 -14.53
N GLU A 68 -15.82 11.95 -14.56
CA GLU A 68 -17.08 12.63 -14.86
C GLU A 68 -17.53 12.03 -16.19
N ALA A 69 -18.67 11.35 -16.17
CA ALA A 69 -19.23 10.71 -17.34
C ALA A 69 -19.34 11.78 -18.43
N ALA A 70 -18.41 11.77 -19.38
CA ALA A 70 -18.48 12.57 -20.58
C ALA A 70 -19.74 12.13 -21.32
N SER A 71 -20.86 12.80 -21.04
CA SER A 71 -22.09 12.83 -21.84
C SER A 71 -22.42 11.51 -22.55
N ALA A 72 -22.44 10.40 -21.82
CA ALA A 72 -23.19 9.22 -22.25
C ALA A 72 -24.56 9.33 -21.58
N GLY A 73 -25.63 9.15 -22.35
CA GLY A 73 -27.01 9.36 -21.93
C GLY A 73 -27.41 8.60 -20.65
N PRO A 74 -28.65 8.79 -20.15
CA PRO A 74 -29.09 8.42 -18.79
C PRO A 74 -29.17 6.91 -18.47
N SER A 75 -28.34 6.06 -19.09
CA SER A 75 -28.38 4.59 -18.93
C SER A 75 -27.03 3.90 -19.11
N ALA A 76 -25.92 4.49 -18.66
CA ALA A 76 -24.67 3.76 -18.48
C ALA A 76 -24.36 3.65 -16.98
N PRO A 77 -24.13 2.45 -16.42
CA PRO A 77 -23.57 2.35 -15.08
C PRO A 77 -22.18 3.01 -15.11
N SER A 78 -21.95 3.99 -14.24
CA SER A 78 -20.61 4.52 -13.97
C SER A 78 -19.78 3.38 -13.40
N ALA A 79 -19.08 2.65 -14.26
CA ALA A 79 -18.16 1.61 -13.87
C ALA A 79 -16.92 2.30 -13.30
N SER A 80 -16.95 2.61 -12.00
CA SER A 80 -15.74 2.90 -11.25
C SER A 80 -14.79 1.73 -11.47
N ALA A 81 -13.70 1.94 -12.22
CA ALA A 81 -12.70 0.93 -12.45
C ALA A 81 -12.16 0.47 -11.09
N ALA A 82 -12.00 -0.85 -10.90
CA ALA A 82 -11.42 -1.37 -9.67
C ALA A 82 -10.03 -0.73 -9.44
N PRO A 83 -9.72 -0.26 -8.23
CA PRO A 83 -8.48 0.46 -7.98
C PRO A 83 -7.27 -0.44 -8.25
N TYR A 84 -6.18 0.16 -8.73
CA TYR A 84 -4.93 -0.57 -8.88
C TYR A 84 -4.39 -0.91 -7.49
N ARG A 85 -4.17 -2.20 -7.22
CA ARG A 85 -3.65 -2.69 -5.94
C ARG A 85 -2.50 -3.65 -6.16
N VAL A 86 -1.42 -3.47 -5.42
CA VAL A 86 -0.27 -4.38 -5.39
C VAL A 86 0.23 -4.61 -3.98
N LEU A 87 0.76 -5.82 -3.75
CA LEU A 87 1.44 -6.21 -2.52
C LEU A 87 2.91 -6.48 -2.85
N PHE A 88 3.79 -6.07 -1.94
CA PHE A 88 5.24 -6.24 -2.04
C PHE A 88 5.87 -6.15 -0.65
N ASP A 89 7.14 -6.48 -0.54
CA ASP A 89 7.90 -6.38 0.70
C ASP A 89 8.83 -5.16 0.66
N ILE A 90 8.95 -4.50 1.82
CA ILE A 90 9.86 -3.40 2.06
C ILE A 90 11.21 -3.94 2.54
N ALA A 91 12.31 -3.40 2.02
CA ALA A 91 13.65 -3.75 2.50
C ALA A 91 13.78 -3.47 4.01
N PRO A 92 14.44 -4.36 4.78
CA PRO A 92 14.53 -4.24 6.23
C PRO A 92 15.01 -2.86 6.72
N ASN A 93 16.05 -2.31 6.08
CA ASN A 93 16.59 -0.99 6.45
C ASN A 93 15.56 0.15 6.27
N THR A 94 14.80 0.12 5.18
CA THR A 94 13.74 1.11 4.90
C THR A 94 12.60 0.96 5.91
N ARG A 95 12.16 -0.28 6.17
CA ARG A 95 11.14 -0.59 7.18
C ARG A 95 11.56 -0.06 8.55
N ASP A 96 12.78 -0.38 8.99
CA ASP A 96 13.28 0.01 10.31
C ASP A 96 13.37 1.54 10.43
N ARG A 97 13.79 2.23 9.37
CA ARG A 97 13.81 3.70 9.31
C ARG A 97 12.40 4.30 9.43
N ILE A 98 11.43 3.75 8.71
CA ILE A 98 10.02 4.20 8.75
C ILE A 98 9.46 4.13 10.17
N PHE A 99 9.64 3.00 10.86
CA PHE A 99 9.13 2.82 12.22
C PHE A 99 9.91 3.65 13.26
N ALA A 100 11.22 3.83 13.10
CA ALA A 100 12.00 4.72 13.95
C ALA A 100 11.54 6.19 13.82
N LEU A 101 11.26 6.66 12.60
CA LEU A 101 10.70 7.99 12.37
C LEU A 101 9.31 8.13 12.99
N ALA A 102 8.42 7.15 12.82
CA ALA A 102 7.10 7.19 13.44
C ALA A 102 7.17 7.28 14.97
N GLN A 103 8.08 6.54 15.61
CA GLN A 103 8.33 6.66 17.06
C GLN A 103 8.84 8.07 17.43
N ALA A 104 9.82 8.61 16.69
CA ALA A 104 10.36 9.94 16.95
C ALA A 104 9.33 11.07 16.73
N LEU A 105 8.32 10.80 15.90
CA LEU A 105 7.17 11.67 15.63
C LEU A 105 6.03 11.47 16.64
N ASP A 106 6.25 10.70 17.70
CA ASP A 106 5.27 10.35 18.73
C ASP A 106 4.00 9.70 18.14
N TYR A 107 4.22 8.76 17.20
CA TYR A 107 3.17 7.98 16.55
C TYR A 107 2.06 8.84 15.93
N PHE A 108 2.42 10.02 15.43
CA PHE A 108 1.51 10.99 14.81
C PHE A 108 0.42 11.52 15.77
N SER A 109 0.73 11.66 17.05
CA SER A 109 -0.14 12.27 18.06
C SER A 109 -0.22 13.81 17.96
N ARG A 110 0.70 14.43 17.21
CA ARG A 110 0.89 15.88 17.11
C ARG A 110 0.44 16.44 15.78
N ASP A 111 0.22 17.75 15.78
CA ASP A 111 0.00 18.53 14.58
C ASP A 111 1.33 18.94 13.92
N PHE A 112 1.46 18.67 12.63
CA PHE A 112 2.64 18.97 11.83
C PHE A 112 2.37 19.99 10.73
N GLU A 113 1.12 20.44 10.56
CA GLU A 113 0.74 21.38 9.51
C GLU A 113 1.27 22.78 9.79
N PHE A 114 2.01 23.32 8.83
CA PHE A 114 2.48 24.69 8.89
C PHE A 114 1.38 25.68 8.52
N ARG A 115 1.18 26.72 9.35
CA ARG A 115 0.11 27.71 9.17
C ARG A 115 0.55 29.17 9.26
N LYS A 116 1.87 29.46 9.36
CA LYS A 116 2.34 30.84 9.57
C LYS A 116 2.15 31.73 8.32
N HIS A 117 2.30 31.14 7.13
CA HIS A 117 2.11 31.84 5.85
C HIS A 117 1.34 30.95 4.88
N ARG A 118 0.75 31.55 3.84
CA ARG A 118 0.12 30.80 2.76
C ARG A 118 1.20 30.03 2.00
N VAL A 119 1.09 28.71 2.01
CA VAL A 119 1.96 27.80 1.23
C VAL A 119 1.18 27.36 -0.02
N ALA A 120 1.90 27.00 -1.07
CA ALA A 120 1.30 26.36 -2.23
C ALA A 120 0.67 25.02 -1.81
N ASP A 121 -0.40 24.63 -2.49
CA ASP A 121 -0.96 23.29 -2.33
C ASP A 121 0.01 22.28 -2.96
N THR A 122 0.62 21.43 -2.12
CA THR A 122 1.54 20.38 -2.56
C THR A 122 0.92 18.98 -2.43
N GLY A 123 -0.40 18.92 -2.25
CA GLY A 123 -1.14 17.72 -1.88
C GLY A 123 -1.24 17.52 -0.36
N LEU A 124 -2.36 16.94 0.07
CA LEU A 124 -2.60 16.58 1.45
C LEU A 124 -1.97 15.22 1.76
N ARG A 125 -1.03 15.21 2.70
CA ARG A 125 -0.40 14.02 3.24
C ARG A 125 -1.08 13.67 4.56
N THR A 126 -1.58 12.44 4.68
CA THR A 126 -2.13 11.92 5.93
C THR A 126 -1.35 10.69 6.35
N PHE A 127 -0.74 10.74 7.52
CA PHE A 127 -0.11 9.59 8.15
C PHE A 127 -0.97 9.04 9.28
N ARG A 128 -1.00 7.72 9.40
CA ARG A 128 -1.68 7.02 10.48
C ARG A 128 -0.78 5.91 11.02
N TYR A 129 -0.73 5.79 12.33
CA TYR A 129 -0.13 4.66 13.03
C TYR A 129 -1.22 3.90 13.76
N ARG A 130 -1.09 2.57 13.80
CA ARG A 130 -1.95 1.69 14.61
C ARG A 130 -1.15 0.49 15.07
N ASP A 131 -1.25 0.16 16.35
CA ASP A 131 -0.92 -1.15 16.91
C ASP A 131 -2.05 -1.61 17.85
N ALA A 132 -1.82 -2.65 18.66
CA ALA A 132 -2.82 -3.18 19.58
C ALA A 132 -3.25 -2.20 20.70
N VAL A 133 -2.45 -1.18 20.99
CA VAL A 133 -2.63 -0.28 22.15
C VAL A 133 -2.69 1.20 21.73
N ARG A 134 -1.97 1.57 20.68
CA ARG A 134 -1.76 2.95 20.24
C ARG A 134 -2.36 3.18 18.86
N GLN A 135 -2.88 4.38 18.68
CA GLN A 135 -3.28 4.91 17.39
C GLN A 135 -2.97 6.41 17.35
N GLY A 136 -2.59 6.90 16.18
CA GLY A 136 -2.40 8.33 15.95
C GLY A 136 -2.55 8.65 14.47
N THR A 137 -2.96 9.87 14.19
CA THR A 137 -3.20 10.36 12.83
C THR A 137 -2.79 11.82 12.76
N THR A 138 -2.06 12.18 11.72
CA THR A 138 -1.76 13.57 11.41
C THR A 138 -1.95 13.82 9.92
N ALA A 139 -2.32 15.04 9.55
CA ALA A 139 -2.52 15.45 8.18
C ALA A 139 -1.92 16.84 7.95
N PHE A 140 -1.19 17.02 6.86
CA PHE A 140 -0.52 18.26 6.52
C PHE A 140 -0.31 18.39 5.00
N HIS A 141 -0.36 19.62 4.49
CA HIS A 141 0.11 19.95 3.15
C HIS A 141 1.62 20.21 3.17
N TRP A 142 2.12 20.86 4.22
CA TRP A 142 3.54 21.17 4.36
C TRP A 142 3.96 21.27 5.83
N SER A 143 5.18 20.85 6.16
CA SER A 143 5.74 20.94 7.50
C SER A 143 7.15 21.57 7.55
N GLU A 144 7.43 22.33 8.62
CA GLU A 144 8.79 22.73 8.97
C GLU A 144 9.56 21.60 9.69
N ASN A 145 8.85 20.57 10.18
CA ASN A 145 9.47 19.48 10.91
C ASN A 145 10.21 18.54 9.95
N LYS A 146 11.54 18.47 10.08
CA LYS A 146 12.37 17.67 9.17
C LYS A 146 12.10 16.16 9.22
N LEU A 147 11.63 15.64 10.35
CA LEU A 147 11.38 14.20 10.50
C LEU A 147 10.11 13.76 9.76
N ILE A 148 9.04 14.56 9.79
CA ILE A 148 7.81 14.22 9.06
C ILE A 148 7.99 14.41 7.55
N GLU A 149 8.76 15.43 7.14
CA GLU A 149 9.15 15.63 5.73
C GLU A 149 10.04 14.49 5.22
N GLU A 150 10.96 13.97 6.04
CA GLU A 150 11.74 12.79 5.69
C GLU A 150 10.86 11.55 5.52
N LEU A 151 9.95 11.31 6.47
CA LEU A 151 9.01 10.19 6.38
C LEU A 151 8.12 10.29 5.14
N ALA A 152 7.59 11.48 4.84
CA ALA A 152 6.84 11.75 3.63
C ALA A 152 7.65 11.43 2.38
N GLY A 153 8.90 11.90 2.30
CA GLY A 153 9.80 11.63 1.17
C GLY A 153 10.03 10.13 0.93
N ILE A 154 10.19 9.33 1.98
CA ILE A 154 10.32 7.87 1.86
C ILE A 154 9.05 7.28 1.22
N PHE A 155 7.87 7.57 1.78
CA PHE A 155 6.61 7.04 1.25
C PHE A 155 6.30 7.49 -0.17
N GLU A 156 6.60 8.75 -0.50
CA GLU A 156 6.43 9.30 -1.84
C GLU A 156 7.38 8.65 -2.86
N SER A 157 8.62 8.37 -2.48
CA SER A 157 9.58 7.68 -3.36
C SER A 157 9.14 6.25 -3.68
N ILE A 158 8.54 5.55 -2.70
CA ILE A 158 7.98 4.20 -2.89
C ILE A 158 6.74 4.27 -3.78
N ALA A 159 5.85 5.22 -3.50
CA ALA A 159 4.65 5.43 -4.30
C ALA A 159 4.97 5.77 -5.77
N LEU A 160 5.98 6.60 -6.01
CA LEU A 160 6.43 6.95 -7.36
C LEU A 160 6.94 5.70 -8.11
N THR A 161 7.71 4.83 -7.44
CA THR A 161 8.11 3.53 -7.99
C THR A 161 6.89 2.68 -8.39
N GLN A 162 5.85 2.64 -7.57
CA GLN A 162 4.63 1.88 -7.87
C GLN A 162 3.78 2.51 -8.99
N ASP A 163 3.77 3.84 -9.15
CA ASP A 163 3.17 4.49 -10.31
C ASP A 163 3.83 4.04 -11.61
N TYR A 164 5.16 3.97 -11.61
CA TYR A 164 5.89 3.46 -12.76
C TYR A 164 5.58 1.99 -12.99
N ALA A 165 5.44 1.16 -11.96
CA ALA A 165 5.01 -0.24 -12.11
C ALA A 165 3.65 -0.34 -12.84
N ARG A 166 2.68 0.45 -12.39
CA ARG A 166 1.34 0.56 -13.00
C ARG A 166 1.44 1.00 -14.45
N ARG A 167 2.17 2.10 -14.70
CA ARG A 167 2.34 2.69 -16.04
C ARG A 167 3.04 1.73 -17.00
N LEU A 168 4.13 1.10 -16.58
CA LEU A 168 4.87 0.13 -17.37
C LEU A 168 4.02 -1.10 -17.72
N THR A 169 3.19 -1.56 -16.78
CA THR A 169 2.24 -2.67 -17.02
C THR A 169 1.22 -2.28 -18.09
N TYR A 170 0.68 -1.06 -18.02
CA TYR A 170 -0.23 -0.52 -19.03
C TYR A 170 0.44 -0.42 -20.40
N LEU A 171 1.62 0.21 -20.48
CA LEU A 171 2.38 0.37 -21.72
C LEU A 171 2.73 -0.97 -22.37
N ARG A 172 3.19 -1.95 -21.58
CA ARG A 172 3.47 -3.29 -22.11
C ARG A 172 2.24 -3.92 -22.76
N LYS A 173 1.03 -3.64 -22.26
CA LYS A 173 -0.22 -4.20 -22.81
C LYS A 173 -0.74 -3.41 -24.02
N TYR A 174 -0.65 -2.08 -24.00
CA TYR A 174 -1.38 -1.22 -24.94
C TYR A 174 -0.50 -0.30 -25.81
N ASP A 175 0.68 0.08 -25.32
CA ASP A 175 1.62 0.96 -26.03
C ASP A 175 3.08 0.60 -25.70
N LYS A 176 3.58 -0.44 -26.36
CA LYS A 176 4.94 -0.97 -26.12
C LYS A 176 6.03 -0.01 -26.57
N LEU A 177 5.74 0.92 -27.48
CA LEU A 177 6.71 1.91 -27.96
C LEU A 177 7.05 2.93 -26.86
N GLY A 178 6.09 3.22 -25.97
CA GLY A 178 6.31 4.10 -24.82
C GLY A 178 7.20 3.52 -23.70
N LEU A 179 7.56 2.23 -23.73
CA LEU A 179 8.29 1.58 -22.63
C LEU A 179 9.71 2.13 -22.44
N ASP A 180 10.49 2.31 -23.52
CA ASP A 180 11.88 2.77 -23.40
C ASP A 180 11.95 4.17 -22.76
N ALA A 181 11.11 5.10 -23.22
CA ALA A 181 11.08 6.46 -22.69
C ALA A 181 10.74 6.48 -21.19
N ASN A 182 9.81 5.62 -20.75
CA ASN A 182 9.43 5.53 -19.34
C ASN A 182 10.52 4.89 -18.48
N LEU A 183 11.12 3.79 -18.95
CA LEU A 183 12.23 3.16 -18.25
C LEU A 183 13.45 4.09 -18.17
N LYS A 184 13.73 4.89 -19.22
CA LYS A 184 14.79 5.89 -19.21
C LYS A 184 14.50 6.96 -18.16
N ARG A 185 13.27 7.45 -18.10
CA ARG A 185 12.87 8.42 -17.09
C ARG A 185 13.02 7.88 -15.67
N MET A 186 12.74 6.59 -15.47
CA MET A 186 12.99 5.94 -14.18
C MET A 186 14.47 5.90 -13.82
N GLU A 187 15.37 5.60 -14.76
CA GLU A 187 16.83 5.62 -14.49
C GLU A 187 17.28 7.03 -14.06
N GLU A 188 16.77 8.07 -14.70
CA GLU A 188 17.06 9.47 -14.31
C GLU A 188 16.57 9.79 -12.88
N LEU A 189 15.36 9.33 -12.54
CA LEU A 189 14.78 9.53 -11.21
C LEU A 189 15.50 8.73 -10.12
N GLU A 190 15.89 7.50 -10.43
CA GLU A 190 16.72 6.66 -9.55
C GLU A 190 18.06 7.33 -9.26
N HIS A 191 18.78 7.80 -10.29
CA HIS A 191 20.06 8.50 -10.11
C HIS A 191 19.91 9.79 -9.29
N ALA A 192 18.76 10.45 -9.38
CA ALA A 192 18.45 11.63 -8.58
C ALA A 192 17.93 11.31 -7.17
N GLY A 193 17.79 10.03 -6.80
CA GLY A 193 17.35 9.58 -5.47
C GLY A 193 15.84 9.69 -5.23
N PHE A 194 15.03 9.82 -6.29
CA PHE A 194 13.57 9.96 -6.18
C PHE A 194 12.79 8.64 -6.18
N LEU A 195 13.43 7.52 -6.55
CA LEU A 195 12.79 6.20 -6.55
C LEU A 195 13.24 5.39 -5.34
N GLY A 196 12.28 4.91 -4.55
CA GLY A 196 12.49 3.99 -3.43
C GLY A 196 12.03 2.58 -3.78
N GLU A 197 12.59 1.57 -3.12
CA GLU A 197 12.12 0.18 -3.19
C GLU A 197 11.98 -0.38 -4.62
N ILE A 198 12.96 -0.15 -5.51
CA ILE A 198 12.90 -0.60 -6.92
C ILE A 198 12.74 -2.13 -7.03
N GLN A 199 13.24 -2.89 -6.06
CA GLN A 199 13.02 -4.34 -5.98
C GLN A 199 11.53 -4.72 -5.96
N ALA A 200 10.65 -3.85 -5.46
CA ALA A 200 9.20 -4.09 -5.39
C ALA A 200 8.56 -4.23 -6.79
N ILE A 201 9.22 -3.71 -7.83
CA ILE A 201 8.72 -3.76 -9.21
C ILE A 201 9.49 -4.74 -10.10
N ALA A 202 10.38 -5.55 -9.51
CA ALA A 202 11.14 -6.57 -10.22
C ALA A 202 10.25 -7.51 -11.06
N PRO A 203 9.04 -7.95 -10.62
CA PRO A 203 8.17 -8.75 -11.47
C PRO A 203 7.78 -8.06 -12.78
N THR A 204 7.45 -6.76 -12.72
CA THR A 204 7.09 -5.96 -13.91
C THR A 204 8.29 -5.80 -14.85
N LEU A 205 9.47 -5.55 -14.30
CA LEU A 205 10.71 -5.43 -15.06
C LEU A 205 11.07 -6.75 -15.77
N ARG A 206 10.97 -7.90 -15.08
CA ARG A 206 11.19 -9.23 -15.68
C ARG A 206 10.21 -9.50 -16.83
N GLN A 207 8.94 -9.15 -16.66
CA GLN A 207 7.94 -9.31 -17.71
C GLN A 207 8.28 -8.48 -18.96
N ILE A 208 8.88 -7.30 -18.80
CA ILE A 208 9.31 -6.47 -19.93
C ILE A 208 10.56 -7.05 -20.58
N ALA A 209 11.58 -7.40 -19.78
CA ALA A 209 12.84 -7.95 -20.28
C ALA A 209 12.64 -9.25 -21.08
N ALA A 210 11.70 -10.10 -20.65
CA ALA A 210 11.39 -11.38 -21.27
C ALA A 210 10.41 -11.32 -22.45
N ASP A 211 9.78 -10.17 -22.73
CA ASP A 211 8.76 -10.08 -23.79
C ASP A 211 9.41 -9.83 -25.17
N PRO A 212 9.43 -10.81 -26.09
CA PRO A 212 10.09 -10.66 -27.39
C PRO A 212 9.43 -9.61 -28.29
N THR A 213 8.19 -9.20 -28.00
CA THR A 213 7.46 -8.19 -28.77
C THR A 213 7.75 -6.75 -28.34
N VAL A 214 8.44 -6.57 -27.21
CA VAL A 214 8.94 -5.26 -26.75
C VAL A 214 10.25 -4.93 -27.47
N MET A 215 10.48 -3.65 -27.79
CA MET A 215 11.72 -3.19 -28.43
C MET A 215 12.96 -3.60 -27.62
N HIS A 216 14.02 -4.04 -28.30
CA HIS A 216 15.25 -4.54 -27.68
C HIS A 216 15.81 -3.58 -26.61
N VAL A 217 15.88 -2.29 -26.92
CA VAL A 217 16.43 -1.26 -26.01
C VAL A 217 15.64 -1.17 -24.70
N ALA A 218 14.31 -1.28 -24.75
CA ALA A 218 13.47 -1.28 -23.55
C ALA A 218 13.69 -2.54 -22.71
N ARG A 219 13.89 -3.71 -23.36
CA ARG A 219 14.19 -4.97 -22.66
C ARG A 219 15.54 -4.90 -21.95
N GLU A 220 16.57 -4.42 -22.65
CA GLU A 220 17.90 -4.21 -22.06
C GLU A 220 17.86 -3.23 -20.89
N ARG A 221 17.07 -2.16 -21.01
CA ARG A 221 16.91 -1.19 -19.92
C ARG A 221 16.24 -1.81 -18.69
N ALA A 222 15.17 -2.60 -18.89
CA ALA A 222 14.55 -3.35 -17.80
C ALA A 222 15.52 -4.34 -17.17
N GLN A 223 16.35 -5.02 -17.99
CA GLN A 223 17.38 -5.94 -17.51
C GLN A 223 18.43 -5.22 -16.64
N ARG A 224 18.90 -4.03 -17.03
CA ARG A 224 19.85 -3.24 -16.22
C ARG A 224 19.32 -2.86 -14.84
N PHE A 225 18.01 -2.67 -14.68
CA PHE A 225 17.45 -2.53 -13.33
C PHE A 225 17.58 -3.83 -12.55
N LEU A 226 17.20 -4.96 -13.14
CA LEU A 226 17.25 -6.27 -12.50
C LEU A 226 18.66 -6.67 -12.07
N ASP A 227 19.66 -6.37 -12.89
CA ASP A 227 21.07 -6.72 -12.62
C ASP A 227 21.65 -5.97 -11.40
N ARG A 228 21.05 -4.84 -11.02
CA ARG A 228 21.46 -4.03 -9.86
C ARG A 228 20.69 -4.36 -8.58
N LEU A 229 19.63 -5.17 -8.68
CA LEU A 229 18.85 -5.54 -7.50
C LEU A 229 19.65 -6.51 -6.62
N PRO A 230 19.53 -6.39 -5.29
CA PRO A 230 20.10 -7.38 -4.40
C PRO A 230 19.44 -8.75 -4.66
N PRO A 231 20.17 -9.86 -4.42
CA PRO A 231 19.58 -11.20 -4.47
C PRO A 231 18.34 -11.29 -3.56
N ALA A 232 17.34 -12.07 -3.95
CA ALA A 232 16.10 -12.21 -3.21
C ALA A 232 16.30 -12.65 -1.73
N GLU A 233 17.36 -13.42 -1.43
CA GLU A 233 17.73 -13.82 -0.07
C GLU A 233 18.19 -12.65 0.82
N ALA A 234 18.81 -11.62 0.24
CA ALA A 234 19.24 -10.45 1.00
C ALA A 234 18.07 -9.59 1.50
N LEU A 235 16.88 -9.77 0.92
CA LEU A 235 15.65 -9.09 1.34
C LEU A 235 14.94 -9.82 2.50
N ALA A 236 15.23 -11.10 2.71
CA ALA A 236 14.59 -11.96 3.71
C ALA A 236 15.42 -12.13 5.00
N SER A 237 16.66 -11.63 5.04
CA SER A 237 17.54 -11.86 6.18
C SER A 237 17.15 -10.95 7.37
N PRO A 238 16.73 -11.51 8.52
CA PRO A 238 16.70 -10.74 9.75
C PRO A 238 18.16 -10.44 10.12
N ALA A 239 18.54 -9.16 10.14
CA ALA A 239 19.81 -8.74 10.72
C ALA A 239 19.85 -9.23 12.19
N GLY A 240 20.60 -10.31 12.41
CA GLY A 240 20.58 -11.03 13.67
C GLY A 240 21.73 -12.02 13.76
N GLU A 241 22.97 -11.57 13.56
CA GLU A 241 24.11 -12.22 14.22
C GLU A 241 25.28 -11.25 14.38
N SER A 242 25.23 -10.41 15.43
CA SER A 242 26.44 -9.88 16.04
C SER A 242 26.64 -10.61 17.37
N SER A 243 27.29 -11.76 17.28
CA SER A 243 28.02 -12.38 18.38
C SER A 243 29.40 -12.72 17.85
N ARG A 244 30.38 -11.89 18.20
CA ARG A 244 31.75 -12.28 18.59
C ARG A 244 32.51 -11.05 19.07
#